data_AF-A0AA36CXW3-F1
#
_entry.id   AF-A0AA36CXW3-F1
#
_cell.length_a   1.000
_cell.length_b   1.000
_cell.length_c   1.000
_cell.angle_alpha   90.00
_cell.angle_beta   90.00
_cell.angle_gamma   90.00
#
_symmetry.space_group_name_H-M   'P 1'
#
loop_
_entity.id
_entity.type
_entity.pdbx_description
1 polymer ?
#
loop_
_entity_poly.entity_id
_entity_poly.type
_entity_poly.pdbx_seq_one_letter_code
_entity_poly.pdbx_strand_id
1 'polypeptide(L)'
;MFSSCRVYILCFIFIEITGAATVLQDCMDGGYWTEWNLTQPCNFRCGYCGVEKYARTCLTKGCACTGSPTKTVRCIQPGTLLGVQGCVANEHEDFCCEPYIKMLAVSQKAYVCATYREANMNQCPKYGVWGPWNETCTATCGMCGLPIRNRTCISDSYGCPCSLRNPLQLADRCGSPACKIDASIKLDTTTLSIQADTYCCKPYVPVFSAATSAYECLLLDATTPAKA
;
A
#
# COMPACT_ATOMS: atom_id res chain seq x y z
N MET A 1 23.63 -10.05 110.36
CA MET A 1 24.41 -10.40 109.15
C MET A 1 23.44 -10.90 108.10
N PHE A 2 23.65 -10.48 106.83
CA PHE A 2 22.85 -10.72 105.60
C PHE A 2 21.48 -10.00 105.54
N SER A 3 20.98 -9.49 104.41
CA SER A 3 21.52 -9.25 103.07
C SER A 3 20.45 -8.49 102.26
N SER A 4 20.90 -7.63 101.35
CA SER A 4 20.26 -6.97 100.20
C SER A 4 18.84 -7.34 99.76
N CYS A 5 18.08 -6.31 99.36
CA CYS A 5 17.43 -6.29 98.04
C CYS A 5 17.05 -4.84 97.63
N ARG A 6 17.60 -4.34 96.51
CA ARG A 6 17.23 -3.04 95.91
C ARG A 6 16.18 -3.28 94.83
N VAL A 7 15.01 -2.67 94.97
CA VAL A 7 13.96 -2.62 93.93
C VAL A 7 13.98 -1.23 93.31
N TYR A 8 14.37 -1.11 92.04
CA TYR A 8 14.25 0.12 91.27
C TYR A 8 12.92 0.11 90.51
N ILE A 9 12.06 1.05 90.88
CA ILE A 9 10.75 1.32 90.26
C ILE A 9 11.00 1.92 88.86
N LEU A 10 10.64 1.17 87.81
CA LEU A 10 10.56 1.68 86.44
C LEU A 10 9.24 2.44 86.28
N CYS A 11 9.34 3.77 86.24
CA CYS A 11 8.23 4.66 85.93
C CYS A 11 8.04 4.71 84.41
N PHE A 12 7.02 4.02 83.90
CA PHE A 12 6.60 4.12 82.49
C PHE A 12 5.89 5.45 82.28
N ILE A 13 6.58 6.42 81.68
CA ILE A 13 5.96 7.64 81.16
C ILE A 13 5.46 7.31 79.75
N PHE A 14 4.14 7.12 79.61
CA PHE A 14 3.48 7.13 78.31
C PHE A 14 3.46 8.58 77.80
N ILE A 15 4.35 8.90 76.86
CA ILE A 15 4.25 10.12 76.06
C ILE A 15 3.32 9.80 74.90
N GLU A 16 2.05 10.18 75.04
CA GLU A 16 1.10 10.31 73.94
C GLU A 16 1.59 11.40 72.99
N ILE A 17 2.29 11.02 71.93
CA ILE A 17 2.64 11.94 70.84
C ILE A 17 1.41 12.03 69.94
N THR A 18 0.50 12.96 70.22
CA THR A 18 -0.48 13.45 69.24
C THR A 18 0.25 14.29 68.19
N GLY A 19 1.08 13.61 67.40
CA GLY A 19 1.67 14.17 66.20
C GLY A 19 0.60 14.29 65.14
N ALA A 20 -0.11 15.42 65.11
CA ALA A 20 -0.59 15.93 63.84
C ALA A 20 0.67 16.28 63.03
N ALA A 21 1.19 15.28 62.33
CA ALA A 21 2.17 15.49 61.29
C ALA A 21 1.46 16.30 60.20
N THR A 22 1.41 17.62 60.34
CA THR A 22 1.36 18.47 59.17
C THR A 22 2.69 18.21 58.49
N VAL A 23 2.67 17.25 57.56
CA VAL A 23 3.73 17.05 56.59
C VAL A 23 3.94 18.43 56.00
N LEU A 24 5.04 19.07 56.39
CA LEU A 24 5.54 20.23 55.68
C LEU A 24 6.01 19.64 54.36
N GLN A 25 5.05 19.46 53.45
CA GLN A 25 5.28 18.77 52.20
C GLN A 25 6.03 19.75 51.35
N ASP A 26 7.35 19.68 51.47
CA ASP A 26 8.27 20.52 50.76
C ASP A 26 8.14 20.15 49.28
N CYS A 27 7.30 20.88 48.56
CA CYS A 27 7.05 20.69 47.13
C CYS A 27 8.21 21.31 46.33
N MET A 28 9.46 21.08 46.75
CA MET A 28 10.65 21.71 46.20
C MET A 28 10.76 21.46 44.68
N ASP A 29 10.22 20.32 44.21
CA ASP A 29 10.19 19.91 42.80
C ASP A 29 8.76 19.77 42.20
N GLY A 30 7.70 20.10 42.96
CA GLY A 30 6.29 19.96 42.52
C GLY A 30 5.70 18.54 42.62
N GLY A 31 4.49 18.35 42.07
CA GLY A 31 3.77 17.07 42.07
C GLY A 31 4.16 16.11 40.94
N TYR A 32 3.99 14.80 41.15
CA TYR A 32 4.34 13.75 40.19
C TYR A 32 3.16 13.34 39.30
N TRP A 33 3.45 13.08 38.02
CA TRP A 33 2.47 12.61 37.03
C TRP A 33 2.49 11.08 36.86
N THR A 34 1.37 10.50 36.41
CA THR A 34 1.37 9.16 35.79
C THR A 34 2.13 9.16 34.46
N GLU A 35 2.41 7.97 33.96
CA GLU A 35 2.75 7.77 32.55
C GLU A 35 1.68 8.34 31.61
N TRP A 36 2.12 8.74 30.43
CA TRP A 36 1.21 9.17 29.36
C TRP A 36 0.46 7.97 28.80
N ASN A 37 -0.87 8.06 28.77
CA ASN A 37 -1.73 7.03 28.19
C ASN A 37 -2.38 7.55 26.89
N LEU A 38 -2.39 6.73 25.85
CA LEU A 38 -3.02 7.05 24.56
C LEU A 38 -4.53 7.08 24.72
N THR A 39 -5.14 8.25 24.48
CA THR A 39 -6.60 8.45 24.58
C THR A 39 -7.29 8.51 23.23
N GLN A 40 -6.59 8.96 22.19
CA GLN A 40 -7.09 8.92 20.82
C GLN A 40 -5.99 8.43 19.87
N PRO A 41 -6.22 7.36 19.10
CA PRO A 41 -5.27 6.88 18.11
C PRO A 41 -5.12 7.90 16.97
N CYS A 42 -4.12 7.67 16.12
CA CYS A 42 -3.90 8.48 14.93
C CYS A 42 -5.18 8.61 14.11
N ASN A 43 -5.60 9.85 13.86
CA ASN A 43 -6.80 10.12 13.08
C ASN A 43 -6.64 9.83 11.57
N PHE A 44 -5.40 9.70 11.09
CA PHE A 44 -5.07 9.37 9.70
C PHE A 44 -4.61 7.91 9.59
N ARG A 45 -4.90 7.29 8.44
CA ARG A 45 -4.49 5.91 8.11
C ARG A 45 -3.22 5.85 7.26
N CYS A 46 -2.78 6.99 6.73
CA CYS A 46 -1.61 7.13 5.88
C CYS A 46 -1.06 8.57 6.00
N GLY A 47 0.21 8.79 5.63
CA GLY A 47 0.85 10.11 5.67
C GLY A 47 1.45 10.51 7.02
N TYR A 48 1.75 11.80 7.16
CA TYR A 48 2.56 12.37 8.27
C TYR A 48 1.86 13.52 9.02
N CYS A 49 0.65 13.89 8.62
CA CYS A 49 -0.13 14.95 9.26
C CYS A 49 -1.09 14.46 10.35
N GLY A 50 -1.21 13.15 10.55
CA GLY A 50 -2.10 12.61 11.57
C GLY A 50 -1.73 13.12 12.96
N VAL A 51 -2.71 13.16 13.84
CA VAL A 51 -2.51 13.46 15.27
C VAL A 51 -3.09 12.36 16.15
N GLU A 52 -2.40 12.12 17.25
CA GLU A 52 -2.82 11.26 18.35
C GLU A 52 -2.79 12.05 19.66
N LYS A 53 -3.62 11.65 20.64
CA LYS A 53 -3.75 12.34 21.92
C LYS A 53 -3.39 11.45 23.07
N TYR A 54 -2.71 12.04 24.05
CA TYR A 54 -2.33 11.40 25.29
C TYR A 54 -2.88 12.19 26.49
N ALA A 55 -3.16 11.47 27.58
CA ALA A 55 -3.51 12.05 28.87
C ALA A 55 -2.68 11.44 30.00
N ARG A 56 -2.53 12.17 31.09
CA ARG A 56 -1.89 11.75 32.34
C ARG A 56 -2.61 12.37 33.53
N THR A 57 -2.44 11.78 34.70
CA THR A 57 -3.09 12.22 35.94
C THR A 57 -2.03 12.59 36.99
N CYS A 58 -2.30 13.63 37.79
CA CYS A 58 -1.44 14.03 38.90
C CYS A 58 -1.64 13.06 40.07
N LEU A 59 -0.56 12.41 40.52
CA LEU A 59 -0.59 11.42 41.60
C LEU A 59 -0.46 12.06 42.98
N THR A 60 0.25 13.18 43.09
CA THR A 60 0.50 13.84 44.38
C THR A 60 -0.72 14.64 44.82
N LYS A 61 -1.17 14.42 46.06
CA LYS A 61 -2.16 15.27 46.74
C LYS A 61 -1.42 16.35 47.53
N GLY A 62 -1.86 17.60 47.41
CA GLY A 62 -1.28 18.73 48.17
C GLY A 62 -0.16 19.51 47.46
N CYS A 63 0.58 18.89 46.53
CA CYS A 63 1.50 19.59 45.62
C CYS A 63 0.88 19.71 44.22
N ALA A 64 0.91 20.89 43.62
CA ALA A 64 0.44 21.09 42.25
C ALA A 64 1.41 20.45 41.24
N CYS A 65 0.88 19.65 40.32
CA CYS A 65 1.64 19.18 39.18
C CYS A 65 1.73 20.29 38.11
N THR A 66 2.93 20.52 37.56
CA THR A 66 3.17 21.53 36.54
C THR A 66 3.04 20.97 35.12
N GLY A 67 2.52 21.79 34.21
CA GLY A 67 2.28 21.44 32.81
C GLY A 67 0.89 20.86 32.51
N SER A 68 0.63 20.57 31.24
CA SER A 68 -0.69 20.11 30.79
C SER A 68 -0.97 18.65 31.19
N PRO A 69 -2.21 18.29 31.57
CA PRO A 69 -2.63 16.90 31.75
C PRO A 69 -2.88 16.18 30.41
N THR A 70 -2.92 16.91 29.29
CA THR A 70 -3.13 16.37 27.95
C THR A 70 -2.07 16.88 26.98
N LYS A 71 -1.73 16.06 25.99
CA LYS A 71 -0.90 16.48 24.85
C LYS A 71 -1.39 15.88 23.55
N THR A 72 -1.16 16.61 22.48
CA THR A 72 -1.39 16.16 21.10
C THR A 72 -0.03 16.03 20.43
N VAL A 73 0.21 14.90 19.77
CA VAL A 73 1.48 14.60 19.09
C VAL A 73 1.17 14.21 17.64
N ARG A 74 2.06 14.57 16.71
CA ARG A 74 1.96 14.09 15.33
C ARG A 74 2.29 12.60 15.28
N CYS A 75 1.42 11.82 14.65
CA CYS A 75 1.65 10.41 14.40
C CYS A 75 2.11 10.21 12.95
N ILE A 76 3.07 9.30 12.81
CA ILE A 76 3.49 8.76 11.52
C ILE A 76 2.82 7.41 11.41
N GLN A 77 1.91 7.25 10.45
CA GLN A 77 1.50 5.90 10.08
C GLN A 77 2.60 5.30 9.20
N PRO A 78 2.87 3.98 9.28
CA PRO A 78 3.90 3.35 8.47
C PRO A 78 3.65 3.58 6.98
N GLY A 79 4.35 4.57 6.45
CA GLY A 79 4.65 4.75 5.03
C GLY A 79 6.16 4.67 4.89
N THR A 80 6.70 3.46 5.10
CA THR A 80 8.14 3.19 5.05
C THR A 80 8.69 3.38 3.64
N LEU A 81 9.79 4.12 3.49
CA LEU A 81 10.53 4.35 2.24
C LEU A 81 10.95 3.08 1.44
N LEU A 82 10.51 1.88 1.84
CA LEU A 82 10.85 0.58 1.27
C LEU A 82 9.66 -0.43 1.27
N GLY A 83 8.39 0.01 1.28
CA GLY A 83 7.24 -0.93 1.17
C GLY A 83 5.84 -0.39 1.44
N VAL A 84 5.44 0.73 0.81
CA VAL A 84 4.21 1.49 1.20
C VAL A 84 2.95 1.12 0.41
N GLN A 85 1.83 1.12 1.14
CA GLN A 85 0.49 1.39 0.62
C GLN A 85 0.25 2.90 0.72
N GLY A 86 0.45 3.64 -0.37
CA GLY A 86 0.34 5.11 -0.34
C GLY A 86 -1.09 5.59 -0.05
N CYS A 87 -1.23 6.88 0.26
CA CYS A 87 -2.55 7.49 0.40
C CYS A 87 -3.26 7.49 -0.96
N VAL A 88 -4.38 6.78 -1.06
CA VAL A 88 -5.23 6.85 -2.25
C VAL A 88 -5.81 8.27 -2.33
N ALA A 89 -5.99 8.77 -3.55
CA ALA A 89 -6.33 10.16 -3.89
C ALA A 89 -7.54 10.77 -3.15
N ASN A 90 -8.31 9.97 -2.42
CA ASN A 90 -9.65 10.29 -1.96
C ASN A 90 -9.79 10.32 -0.43
N GLU A 91 -8.73 10.02 0.34
CA GLU A 91 -8.89 9.81 1.79
C GLU A 91 -8.70 11.10 2.62
N HIS A 92 -7.72 11.95 2.29
CA HIS A 92 -7.53 13.27 2.92
C HIS A 92 -6.79 14.21 1.95
N GLU A 93 -7.17 15.50 1.88
CA GLU A 93 -6.48 16.46 1.01
C GLU A 93 -5.10 16.88 1.57
N ASP A 94 -4.95 16.92 2.90
CA ASP A 94 -3.77 17.43 3.62
C ASP A 94 -3.05 16.36 4.48
N PHE A 95 -2.55 15.29 3.88
CA PHE A 95 -1.83 14.21 4.61
C PHE A 95 -0.31 14.41 4.70
N CYS A 96 0.24 15.40 3.99
CA CYS A 96 1.67 15.77 4.05
C CYS A 96 1.83 17.14 4.71
N CYS A 97 2.56 17.16 5.82
CA CYS A 97 2.81 18.36 6.61
C CYS A 97 4.26 18.76 6.39
N GLU A 98 4.57 20.05 6.49
CA GLU A 98 5.94 20.53 6.41
C GLU A 98 6.89 19.73 7.33
N PRO A 99 8.08 19.36 6.85
CA PRO A 99 8.72 19.75 5.57
C PRO A 99 8.41 18.83 4.38
N TYR A 100 7.42 17.93 4.49
CA TYR A 100 7.12 16.93 3.48
C TYR A 100 6.08 17.44 2.49
N ILE A 101 6.30 17.18 1.20
CA ILE A 101 5.38 17.49 0.12
C ILE A 101 4.72 16.23 -0.42
N LYS A 102 3.53 16.38 -0.99
CA LYS A 102 2.78 15.31 -1.66
C LYS A 102 3.44 14.96 -2.99
N MET A 103 3.78 13.69 -3.18
CA MET A 103 4.35 13.14 -4.41
C MET A 103 3.53 11.95 -4.89
N LEU A 104 3.48 11.75 -6.22
CA LEU A 104 2.81 10.60 -6.81
C LEU A 104 3.79 9.42 -6.91
N ALA A 105 3.55 8.36 -6.14
CA ALA A 105 4.24 7.09 -6.29
C ALA A 105 3.55 6.27 -7.38
N VAL A 106 4.02 6.43 -8.62
CA VAL A 106 3.45 5.82 -9.83
C VAL A 106 3.30 4.30 -9.72
N SER A 107 4.32 3.61 -9.21
CA SER A 107 4.32 2.15 -9.06
C SER A 107 3.24 1.63 -8.10
N GLN A 108 2.81 2.47 -7.15
CA GLN A 108 1.84 2.13 -6.11
C GLN A 108 0.45 2.70 -6.39
N LYS A 109 0.27 3.44 -7.49
CA LYS A 109 -0.98 4.18 -7.81
C LYS A 109 -1.49 5.01 -6.63
N ALA A 110 -0.58 5.61 -5.88
CA ALA A 110 -0.91 6.27 -4.63
C ALA A 110 -0.01 7.49 -4.40
N TYR A 111 -0.40 8.34 -3.46
CA TYR A 111 0.42 9.47 -3.06
C TYR A 111 1.25 9.16 -1.80
N VAL A 112 2.47 9.68 -1.77
CA VAL A 112 3.41 9.56 -0.66
C VAL A 112 3.91 10.94 -0.26
N CYS A 113 4.32 11.10 1.00
CA CYS A 113 4.96 12.32 1.45
C CYS A 113 6.48 12.15 1.36
N ALA A 114 7.17 13.11 0.76
CA ALA A 114 8.63 13.11 0.69
C ALA A 114 9.20 14.50 0.96
N THR A 115 10.46 14.56 1.35
CA THR A 115 11.17 15.83 1.53
C THR A 115 11.50 16.48 0.18
N TYR A 116 11.77 17.79 0.17
CA TYR A 116 12.20 18.49 -1.06
C TYR A 116 13.44 17.88 -1.72
N ARG A 117 14.34 17.25 -0.94
CA ARG A 117 15.52 16.54 -1.49
C ARG A 117 15.16 15.23 -2.20
N GLU A 118 14.13 14.54 -1.74
CA GLU A 118 13.59 13.33 -2.38
C GLU A 118 12.67 13.67 -3.55
N ALA A 119 11.97 14.81 -3.46
CA ALA A 119 11.15 15.38 -4.54
C ALA A 119 11.94 15.95 -5.71
N ASN A 120 13.21 16.29 -5.49
CA ASN A 120 14.15 16.63 -6.56
C ASN A 120 14.60 15.43 -7.41
N MET A 121 13.90 14.29 -7.33
CA MET A 121 13.67 13.48 -8.52
C MET A 121 12.67 14.18 -9.45
N ASN A 122 13.10 15.32 -10.01
CA ASN A 122 12.49 16.09 -11.12
C ASN A 122 12.50 15.31 -12.44
N GLN A 123 12.24 14.01 -12.40
CA GLN A 123 12.22 13.19 -13.58
C GLN A 123 10.85 12.56 -13.62
N CYS A 124 9.99 13.17 -14.43
CA CYS A 124 8.94 12.40 -15.10
C CYS A 124 9.56 11.05 -15.48
N PRO A 125 8.86 9.93 -15.24
CA PRO A 125 9.33 8.64 -15.72
C PRO A 125 9.77 8.83 -17.16
N LYS A 126 10.97 8.35 -17.51
CA LYS A 126 11.66 8.64 -18.79
C LYS A 126 10.77 8.43 -20.04
N TYR A 127 9.67 7.70 -19.91
CA TYR A 127 8.69 7.40 -20.96
C TYR A 127 7.22 7.62 -20.57
N GLY A 128 6.95 8.36 -19.49
CA GLY A 128 5.61 8.54 -18.92
C GLY A 128 5.02 7.24 -18.36
N VAL A 129 3.75 7.30 -17.98
CA VAL A 129 2.97 6.22 -17.40
C VAL A 129 1.78 5.94 -18.29
N TRP A 130 1.73 4.73 -18.82
CA TRP A 130 0.64 4.29 -19.68
C TRP A 130 -0.46 3.60 -18.87
N GLY A 131 -1.71 3.81 -19.29
CA GLY A 131 -2.86 3.06 -18.82
C GLY A 131 -2.92 1.64 -19.36
N PRO A 132 -3.97 0.89 -18.99
CA PRO A 132 -4.18 -0.46 -19.51
C PRO A 132 -4.29 -0.43 -21.04
N TRP A 133 -3.86 -1.51 -21.67
CA TRP A 133 -4.10 -1.74 -23.09
C TRP A 133 -5.58 -1.99 -23.32
N ASN A 134 -6.13 -1.31 -24.31
CA ASN A 134 -7.40 -1.65 -24.93
C ASN A 134 -7.07 -2.28 -26.29
N GLU A 135 -7.51 -3.52 -26.46
CA GLU A 135 -7.11 -4.39 -27.55
C GLU A 135 -8.34 -4.79 -28.34
N THR A 136 -8.28 -4.61 -29.65
CA THR A 136 -9.28 -5.09 -30.59
C THR A 136 -8.59 -5.95 -31.64
N CYS A 137 -9.31 -6.91 -32.23
CA CYS A 137 -8.75 -7.77 -33.26
C CYS A 137 -9.41 -7.48 -34.60
N THR A 138 -8.61 -7.44 -35.66
CA THR A 138 -9.12 -7.29 -37.05
C THR A 138 -9.85 -8.54 -37.56
N ALA A 139 -9.72 -9.68 -36.88
CA ALA A 139 -10.46 -10.90 -37.17
C ALA A 139 -11.05 -11.48 -35.89
N THR A 140 -12.18 -12.17 -36.00
CA THR A 140 -12.83 -12.84 -34.87
C THR A 140 -12.44 -14.31 -34.75
N CYS A 141 -11.78 -14.89 -35.76
CA CYS A 141 -11.42 -16.31 -35.81
C CYS A 141 -10.12 -16.57 -36.60
N GLY A 142 -9.63 -17.81 -36.55
CA GLY A 142 -8.57 -18.35 -37.41
C GLY A 142 -7.14 -17.93 -37.05
N MET A 143 -6.93 -17.21 -35.96
CA MET A 143 -5.67 -16.53 -35.60
C MET A 143 -5.12 -15.73 -36.80
N CYS A 144 -6.03 -15.15 -37.59
CA CYS A 144 -5.69 -14.41 -38.80
C CYS A 144 -5.60 -12.90 -38.56
N GLY A 145 -6.14 -12.43 -37.44
CA GLY A 145 -6.23 -11.02 -37.11
C GLY A 145 -4.90 -10.47 -36.60
N LEU A 146 -4.67 -9.22 -36.97
CA LEU A 146 -3.68 -8.35 -36.35
C LEU A 146 -4.33 -7.66 -35.14
N PRO A 147 -3.66 -7.66 -33.96
CA PRO A 147 -4.12 -6.91 -32.80
C PRO A 147 -3.95 -5.41 -33.04
N ILE A 148 -5.02 -4.66 -32.80
CA ILE A 148 -4.99 -3.20 -32.72
C ILE A 148 -5.03 -2.86 -31.24
N ARG A 149 -3.90 -2.36 -30.72
CA ARG A 149 -3.76 -1.98 -29.31
C ARG A 149 -3.64 -0.48 -29.17
N ASN A 150 -4.56 0.11 -28.39
CA ASN A 150 -4.46 1.50 -27.97
C ASN A 150 -4.37 1.56 -26.43
N ARG A 151 -3.76 2.64 -25.92
CA ARG A 151 -3.70 2.91 -24.49
C ARG A 151 -3.52 4.41 -24.29
N THR A 152 -4.04 4.92 -23.20
CA THR A 152 -3.96 6.35 -22.86
C THR A 152 -2.72 6.61 -22.02
N CYS A 153 -2.04 7.73 -22.25
CA CYS A 153 -0.99 8.20 -21.35
C CYS A 153 -1.66 8.80 -20.10
N ILE A 154 -1.57 8.10 -18.96
CA ILE A 154 -2.17 8.57 -17.71
C ILE A 154 -1.32 9.70 -17.12
N SER A 155 -0.01 9.66 -17.30
CA SER A 155 0.88 10.70 -16.78
C SER A 155 0.73 12.06 -17.47
N ASP A 156 0.05 12.12 -18.61
CA ASP A 156 -0.12 13.32 -19.43
C ASP A 156 -0.97 14.38 -18.71
N SER A 157 -2.07 13.98 -18.07
CA SER A 157 -2.90 14.88 -17.25
C SER A 157 -2.16 15.44 -16.03
N TYR A 158 -1.00 14.87 -15.71
CA TYR A 158 -0.15 15.28 -14.59
C TYR A 158 1.14 15.98 -15.06
N GLY A 159 1.19 16.43 -16.33
CA GLY A 159 2.31 17.20 -16.88
C GLY A 159 3.53 16.38 -17.28
N CYS A 160 3.41 15.05 -17.31
CA CYS A 160 4.49 14.14 -17.70
C CYS A 160 4.16 13.41 -19.02
N PRO A 161 4.62 13.91 -20.18
CA PRO A 161 4.25 13.36 -21.47
C PRO A 161 4.91 11.99 -21.70
N CYS A 162 4.15 11.04 -22.26
CA CYS A 162 4.69 9.74 -22.65
C CYS A 162 5.57 9.89 -23.90
N SER A 163 6.87 9.68 -23.75
CA SER A 163 7.89 10.05 -24.75
C SER A 163 8.09 9.02 -25.88
N LEU A 164 7.23 7.99 -25.97
CA LEU A 164 7.25 7.01 -27.07
C LEU A 164 5.97 7.13 -27.91
N ARG A 165 6.12 7.16 -29.25
CA ARG A 165 5.05 6.77 -30.18
C ARG A 165 4.54 5.41 -29.70
N ASN A 166 3.23 5.28 -29.46
CA ASN A 166 2.62 4.05 -28.93
C ASN A 166 3.30 2.83 -29.58
N PRO A 167 4.13 2.06 -28.83
CA PRO A 167 4.92 1.02 -29.47
C PRO A 167 3.92 0.02 -30.02
N LEU A 168 3.80 -0.01 -31.35
CA LEU A 168 3.28 -1.15 -32.07
C LEU A 168 4.27 -2.27 -31.77
N GLN A 169 4.08 -2.96 -30.65
CA GLN A 169 4.73 -4.24 -30.48
C GLN A 169 4.12 -5.14 -31.55
N LEU A 170 4.99 -5.81 -32.33
CA LEU A 170 4.57 -6.93 -33.14
C LEU A 170 3.84 -7.89 -32.21
N ALA A 171 2.53 -7.93 -32.35
CA ALA A 171 1.67 -8.66 -31.44
C ALA A 171 1.37 -10.04 -32.05
N ASP A 172 1.32 -11.05 -31.18
CA ASP A 172 0.83 -12.38 -31.53
C ASP A 172 -0.51 -12.26 -32.26
N ARG A 173 -0.73 -13.08 -33.29
CA ARG A 173 -1.97 -13.02 -34.05
C ARG A 173 -3.17 -13.25 -33.13
N CYS A 174 -4.31 -12.69 -33.49
CA CYS A 174 -5.55 -12.79 -32.72
C CYS A 174 -6.73 -13.29 -33.57
N GLY A 175 -7.85 -13.57 -32.91
CA GLY A 175 -9.07 -14.10 -33.52
C GLY A 175 -9.18 -15.60 -33.28
N SER A 176 -9.82 -15.99 -32.18
CA SER A 176 -10.08 -17.39 -31.82
C SER A 176 -11.59 -17.60 -31.69
N PRO A 177 -12.16 -18.77 -32.04
CA PRO A 177 -11.53 -20.06 -32.38
C PRO A 177 -11.15 -20.18 -33.88
N ALA A 178 -10.89 -21.40 -34.40
CA ALA A 178 -10.67 -21.60 -35.84
C ALA A 178 -11.87 -21.13 -36.68
N CYS A 179 -11.61 -20.56 -37.84
CA CYS A 179 -12.68 -20.09 -38.72
C CYS A 179 -13.31 -21.25 -39.48
N LYS A 180 -14.61 -21.18 -39.77
CA LYS A 180 -15.27 -22.12 -40.70
C LYS A 180 -14.97 -21.72 -42.14
N ILE A 181 -14.81 -22.71 -43.00
CA ILE A 181 -14.71 -22.50 -44.44
C ILE A 181 -16.12 -22.22 -44.98
N ASP A 182 -16.25 -21.14 -45.75
CA ASP A 182 -17.46 -20.85 -46.51
C ASP A 182 -17.09 -20.46 -47.97
N ALA A 183 -18.10 -20.30 -48.82
CA ALA A 183 -17.91 -20.00 -50.24
C ALA A 183 -17.31 -18.61 -50.52
N SER A 184 -17.23 -17.73 -49.52
CA SER A 184 -16.67 -16.38 -49.65
C SER A 184 -15.15 -16.33 -49.49
N ILE A 185 -14.53 -17.43 -49.06
CA ILE A 185 -13.10 -17.46 -48.79
C ILE A 185 -12.28 -17.92 -49.99
N LYS A 186 -11.20 -17.17 -50.27
CA LYS A 186 -10.15 -17.63 -51.19
C LYS A 186 -9.25 -18.61 -50.45
N LEU A 187 -9.48 -19.90 -50.65
CA LEU A 187 -8.65 -20.96 -50.09
C LEU A 187 -7.26 -20.90 -50.71
N ASP A 188 -6.28 -20.50 -49.91
CA ASP A 188 -4.87 -20.50 -50.26
C ASP A 188 -4.09 -21.30 -49.22
N THR A 189 -3.71 -22.53 -49.59
CA THR A 189 -2.97 -23.45 -48.72
C THR A 189 -1.53 -23.03 -48.47
N THR A 190 -1.03 -21.99 -49.15
CA THR A 190 0.29 -21.42 -48.84
C THR A 190 0.23 -20.58 -47.57
N THR A 191 -0.90 -19.93 -47.28
CA THR A 191 -1.11 -19.02 -46.15
C THR A 191 -2.03 -19.59 -45.05
N LEU A 192 -2.83 -20.62 -45.38
CA LEU A 192 -3.79 -21.25 -44.47
C LEU A 192 -3.42 -22.71 -44.15
N SER A 193 -3.78 -23.14 -42.95
CA SER A 193 -3.83 -24.53 -42.51
C SER A 193 -5.28 -24.95 -42.36
N ILE A 194 -5.68 -26.06 -42.99
CA ILE A 194 -7.08 -26.48 -43.11
C ILE A 194 -7.28 -27.87 -42.48
N GLN A 195 -8.31 -28.03 -41.66
CA GLN A 195 -8.73 -29.32 -41.10
C GLN A 195 -10.23 -29.31 -40.80
N ALA A 196 -10.95 -30.36 -41.22
CA ALA A 196 -12.37 -30.61 -40.92
C ALA A 196 -13.28 -29.36 -41.10
N ASP A 197 -13.28 -28.79 -42.31
CA ASP A 197 -14.03 -27.58 -42.71
C ASP A 197 -13.71 -26.32 -41.90
N THR A 198 -12.59 -26.31 -41.19
CA THR A 198 -12.06 -25.14 -40.50
C THR A 198 -10.67 -24.77 -40.99
N TYR A 199 -10.28 -23.52 -40.78
CA TYR A 199 -8.95 -23.05 -41.12
C TYR A 199 -8.37 -22.11 -40.06
N CYS A 200 -7.05 -22.08 -40.03
CA CYS A 200 -6.22 -21.14 -39.29
C CYS A 200 -5.18 -20.53 -40.22
N CYS A 201 -4.76 -19.29 -39.95
CA CYS A 201 -3.62 -18.70 -40.64
C CYS A 201 -2.32 -19.35 -40.15
N LYS A 202 -1.39 -19.65 -41.07
CA LYS A 202 -0.08 -20.18 -40.69
C LYS A 202 0.67 -19.17 -39.78
N PRO A 203 1.47 -19.64 -38.80
CA PRO A 203 1.89 -21.02 -38.56
C PRO A 203 0.91 -21.87 -37.73
N TYR A 204 -0.30 -21.40 -37.46
CA TYR A 204 -1.26 -22.13 -36.64
C TYR A 204 -1.97 -23.23 -37.42
N VAL A 205 -2.38 -24.30 -36.72
CA VAL A 205 -3.20 -25.39 -37.26
C VAL A 205 -4.48 -25.57 -36.45
N PRO A 206 -5.60 -25.94 -37.10
CA PRO A 206 -6.83 -26.25 -36.37
C PRO A 206 -6.68 -27.59 -35.63
N VAL A 207 -6.93 -27.61 -34.32
CA VAL A 207 -6.90 -28.82 -33.48
C VAL A 207 -8.21 -28.89 -32.72
N PHE A 208 -8.86 -30.06 -32.74
CA PHE A 208 -10.11 -30.24 -32.00
C PHE A 208 -9.84 -30.27 -30.50
N SER A 209 -10.46 -29.34 -29.77
CA SER A 209 -10.44 -29.27 -28.31
C SER A 209 -11.70 -29.92 -27.76
N ALA A 210 -11.53 -31.06 -27.06
CA ALA A 210 -12.64 -31.73 -26.39
C ALA A 210 -13.24 -30.87 -25.26
N ALA A 211 -12.45 -29.95 -24.68
CA ALA A 211 -12.89 -29.07 -23.61
C ALA A 211 -13.89 -28.01 -24.09
N THR A 212 -13.66 -27.44 -25.28
CA THR A 212 -14.56 -26.43 -25.87
C THR A 212 -15.50 -27.00 -26.93
N SER A 213 -15.35 -28.29 -27.26
CA SER A 213 -16.07 -28.97 -28.35
C SER A 213 -15.96 -28.21 -29.69
N ALA A 214 -14.80 -27.58 -29.94
CA ALA A 214 -14.55 -26.74 -31.10
C ALA A 214 -13.09 -26.90 -31.60
N TYR A 215 -12.83 -26.48 -32.84
CA TYR A 215 -11.47 -26.40 -33.38
C TYR A 215 -10.79 -25.10 -32.92
N GLU A 216 -9.61 -25.22 -32.32
CA GLU A 216 -8.78 -24.11 -31.88
C GLU A 216 -7.51 -24.02 -32.74
N CYS A 217 -6.96 -22.82 -32.87
CA CYS A 217 -5.74 -22.61 -33.64
C CYS A 217 -4.52 -22.71 -32.72
N LEU A 218 -3.74 -23.79 -32.86
CA LEU A 218 -2.52 -24.01 -32.07
C LEU A 218 -1.28 -23.81 -32.93
N LEU A 219 -0.21 -23.25 -32.33
CA LEU A 219 1.08 -23.13 -32.99
C LEU A 219 1.62 -24.52 -33.29
N LEU A 220 2.15 -24.70 -34.51
CA LEU A 220 2.84 -25.91 -34.89
C LEU A 220 4.22 -25.94 -34.22
N ASP A 221 4.29 -26.37 -32.96
CA ASP A 221 5.58 -26.64 -32.32
C ASP A 221 6.19 -27.89 -32.94
N ALA A 222 7.49 -27.88 -33.22
CA ALA A 222 8.23 -28.98 -33.87
C ALA A 222 8.28 -30.29 -33.04
N THR A 223 7.50 -30.42 -31.97
CA THR A 223 7.57 -31.51 -30.98
C THR A 223 6.29 -32.31 -30.80
N THR A 224 5.19 -32.00 -31.48
CA THR A 224 3.99 -32.88 -31.47
C THR A 224 4.06 -33.88 -32.62
N PRO A 225 4.30 -35.18 -32.36
CA PRO A 225 4.30 -36.18 -33.42
C PRO A 225 2.89 -36.29 -34.00
N ALA A 226 2.80 -36.27 -35.32
CA ALA A 226 1.60 -36.64 -36.05
C ALA A 226 1.15 -38.02 -35.56
N LYS A 227 0.02 -38.08 -34.87
CA LYS A 227 -0.61 -39.36 -34.54
C LYS A 227 -1.28 -39.83 -35.83
N ALA A 228 -0.63 -40.81 -36.47
CA ALA A 228 -1.14 -41.56 -37.61
C ALA A 228 -2.47 -42.25 -37.28
#